data_AF-A0A2P8FP28-F1
#
_entry.id   AF-A0A2P8FP28-F1
#
_cell.length_a   1.000
_cell.length_b   1.000
_cell.length_c   1.000
_cell.angle_alpha   90.00
_cell.angle_beta   90.00
_cell.angle_gamma   90.00
#
_symmetry.space_group_name_H-M   'P 1'
#
loop_
_entity.id
_entity.type
_entity.pdbx_description
1 polymer ?
#
loop_
_entity_poly.entity_id
_entity_poly.type
_entity_poly.pdbx_seq_one_letter_code
_entity_poly.pdbx_strand_id
1 'polypeptide(L)' 'MKAIIVTFCEGKGFTVQETTTDALIDFAANLGYEHKGYNDNPHNRAELQNQPTFAKLLGPMWDGDKIRYEDSNAYNILSQ' A
#
# COMPACT_ATOMS: atom_id res chain seq x y z
N MET A 1 -10.08 18.74 -5.37
CA MET A 1 -10.00 17.52 -4.53
C MET A 1 -10.28 16.33 -5.43
N LYS A 2 -9.28 15.50 -5.72
CA LYS A 2 -9.52 14.19 -6.35
C LYS A 2 -9.99 13.24 -5.24
N ALA A 3 -11.09 12.53 -5.48
CA ALA A 3 -11.59 11.54 -4.55
C ALA A 3 -10.61 10.37 -4.51
N ILE A 4 -10.12 10.04 -3.31
CA ILE A 4 -9.15 8.97 -3.12
C ILE A 4 -9.90 7.64 -3.05
N ILE A 5 -9.56 6.70 -3.93
CA ILE A 5 -10.09 5.33 -3.85
C ILE A 5 -9.05 4.49 -3.10
N VAL A 6 -9.26 4.34 -1.78
CA VAL A 6 -8.63 3.28 -1.00
C VAL A 6 -9.68 2.25 -0.63
N THR A 7 -9.45 1.00 -1.05
CA THR A 7 -10.34 -0.12 -0.70
C THR A 7 -9.65 -0.94 0.36
N PHE A 8 -10.23 -0.99 1.56
CA PHE A 8 -9.82 -1.93 2.59
C PHE A 8 -10.40 -3.30 2.27
N CYS A 9 -9.54 -4.33 2.30
CA CYS A 9 -9.99 -5.70 2.26
C CYS A 9 -9.97 -6.20 3.71
N GLU A 10 -11.13 -6.58 4.26
CA GLU A 10 -11.32 -6.95 5.67
C GLU A 10 -10.14 -7.73 6.26
N GLY A 11 -9.30 -7.04 7.05
CA GLY A 11 -8.16 -7.63 7.75
C GLY A 11 -7.03 -8.17 6.86
N LYS A 12 -6.91 -7.72 5.62
CA LYS A 12 -5.99 -8.24 4.60
C LYS A 12 -5.10 -7.17 3.95
N GLY A 13 -5.25 -5.91 4.36
CA GLY A 13 -4.56 -4.75 3.78
C GLY A 13 -5.48 -3.86 2.94
N PHE A 14 -4.92 -3.12 1.99
CA PHE A 14 -5.64 -2.14 1.18
C PHE A 14 -5.00 -1.92 -0.19
N THR A 15 -5.81 -1.42 -1.13
CA THR A 15 -5.35 -1.02 -2.47
C THR A 15 -5.59 0.45 -2.72
N VAL A 16 -4.68 1.07 -3.48
CA VAL A 16 -4.59 2.51 -3.70
C VAL A 16 -4.56 2.79 -5.20
N GLN A 17 -5.44 3.67 -5.68
CA GLN A 17 -5.50 4.04 -7.10
C GLN A 17 -5.16 5.53 -7.36
N GLU A 18 -5.69 6.46 -6.57
CA GLU A 18 -5.38 7.89 -6.71
C GLU A 18 -5.30 8.56 -5.32
N THR A 19 -4.10 8.70 -4.74
CA THR A 19 -3.91 9.36 -3.43
C THR A 19 -2.66 10.23 -3.40
N THR A 20 -2.61 11.16 -2.45
CA THR A 20 -1.35 11.76 -2.01
C THR A 20 -0.69 10.88 -0.95
N THR A 21 0.64 10.99 -0.83
CA THR A 21 1.43 10.27 0.17
C THR A 21 0.96 10.55 1.60
N ASP A 22 0.68 11.80 1.94
CA ASP A 22 0.23 12.18 3.29
C ASP A 22 -1.11 11.54 3.64
N ALA A 23 -2.08 11.59 2.72
CA ALA A 23 -3.38 10.99 2.94
C ALA A 23 -3.31 9.46 3.07
N LEU A 24 -2.35 8.84 2.38
CA LEU A 24 -2.10 7.41 2.48
C LEU A 24 -1.50 7.02 3.84
N ILE A 25 -0.56 7.83 4.35
CA ILE A 25 0.05 7.64 5.67
C ILE A 25 -1.02 7.80 6.76
N ASP A 26 -1.84 8.84 6.69
CA ASP A 26 -2.93 9.08 7.66
C ASP A 26 -3.96 7.93 7.63
N PHE A 27 -4.33 7.47 6.44
CA PHE A 27 -5.22 6.31 6.28
C PHE A 27 -4.63 5.04 6.92
N ALA A 28 -3.37 4.73 6.62
CA ALA A 28 -2.69 3.56 7.16
C ALA A 28 -2.54 3.64 8.69
N ALA A 29 -2.25 4.83 9.23
CA ALA A 29 -2.18 5.07 10.67
C ALA A 29 -3.54 4.84 11.37
N ASN A 30 -4.64 5.28 10.77
CA ASN A 30 -6.00 5.01 11.28
C ASN A 30 -6.37 3.52 11.29
N LEU A 31 -5.74 2.72 10.42
CA LEU A 31 -5.85 1.25 10.43
C LEU A 31 -4.87 0.57 11.40
N GLY A 32 -4.00 1.33 12.07
CA GLY A 32 -3.00 0.82 13.01
C GLY A 32 -1.69 0.36 12.38
N TYR A 33 -1.42 0.76 11.13
CA TYR A 33 -0.14 0.51 10.45
C TYR A 33 0.80 1.70 10.63
N GLU A 34 2.04 1.42 11.04
CA GLU A 34 3.06 2.43 11.26
C GLU A 34 3.86 2.70 9.97
N HIS A 35 3.99 3.96 9.57
CA HIS A 35 4.84 4.35 8.44
C HIS A 35 6.33 4.17 8.79
N LYS A 36 7.06 3.42 7.94
CA LYS A 36 8.48 3.10 8.15
C LYS A 36 9.45 3.91 7.30
N GLY A 37 8.97 4.50 6.20
CA GLY A 37 9.80 5.16 5.20
C GLY A 37 9.25 4.92 3.80
N TYR A 38 10.07 5.12 2.78
CA TYR A 38 9.64 5.07 1.39
C TYR A 38 10.33 3.94 0.63
N ASN A 39 9.68 3.44 -0.42
CA ASN A 39 10.30 2.51 -1.36
C ASN A 39 11.26 3.30 -2.26
N ASP A 40 12.54 3.20 -1.95
CA ASP A 40 13.65 3.91 -2.62
C ASP A 40 14.38 3.04 -3.64
N ASN A 41 13.95 1.78 -3.85
CA ASN A 41 14.61 0.87 -4.77
C ASN A 41 14.41 1.32 -6.23
N PRO A 42 15.47 1.77 -6.93
CA PRO A 42 15.37 2.30 -8.29
C PRO A 42 15.08 1.22 -9.33
N HIS A 43 15.24 -0.06 -8.98
CA HIS A 43 14.93 -1.19 -9.87
C HIS A 43 13.44 -1.59 -9.84
N ASN A 44 12.66 -1.02 -8.91
CA ASN A 44 11.21 -1.20 -8.90
C ASN A 44 10.54 -0.35 -9.99
N ARG A 45 9.33 -0.74 -10.35
CA ARG A 45 8.45 0.04 -11.25
C ARG A 45 8.32 1.49 -10.77
N ALA A 46 8.29 2.43 -11.70
CA ALA A 46 8.25 3.86 -11.38
C ALA A 46 7.06 4.24 -10.48
N GLU A 47 5.92 3.59 -10.66
CA GLU A 47 4.71 3.77 -9.87
C GLU A 47 4.88 3.37 -8.40
N LEU A 48 5.81 2.45 -8.12
CA LEU A 48 6.10 1.96 -6.77
C LEU A 48 7.20 2.77 -6.08
N GLN A 49 7.99 3.53 -6.83
CA GLN A 49 9.05 4.36 -6.26
C GLN A 49 8.45 5.53 -5.46
N ASN A 50 9.09 5.89 -4.35
CA ASN A 50 8.65 6.94 -3.42
C ASN A 50 7.29 6.70 -2.75
N GLN A 51 6.71 5.51 -2.90
CA GLN A 51 5.51 5.12 -2.19
C GLN A 51 5.86 4.79 -0.73
N PRO A 52 4.98 5.11 0.24
CA PRO A 52 5.23 4.84 1.65
C PRO A 52 5.24 3.33 1.93
N THR A 53 6.02 2.93 2.91
CA THR A 53 6.12 1.55 3.41
C THR A 53 5.60 1.49 4.83
N PHE A 54 5.00 0.37 5.20
CA PHE A 54 4.29 0.26 6.47
C PHE A 54 4.71 -1.00 7.25
N ALA A 55 4.75 -0.88 8.57
CA ALA A 55 4.98 -2.01 9.46
C ALA A 55 3.85 -3.04 9.31
N LYS A 56 4.20 -4.34 9.29
CA LYS A 56 3.27 -5.48 9.18
C LYS A 56 2.56 -5.63 7.82
N LEU A 57 2.85 -4.75 6.87
CA LEU A 57 2.40 -4.88 5.49
C LEU A 57 3.57 -5.20 4.57
N LEU A 58 3.30 -6.06 3.61
CA LEU A 58 4.06 -6.29 2.40
C LEU A 58 3.59 -5.28 1.35
N GLY A 59 4.53 -4.69 0.64
CA GLY A 59 4.28 -3.65 -0.35
C GLY A 59 5.24 -2.47 -0.21
N PRO A 60 5.13 -1.48 -1.11
CA PRO A 60 4.14 -1.35 -2.18
C PRO A 60 4.30 -2.42 -3.29
N MET A 61 3.20 -3.00 -3.75
CA MET A 61 3.17 -3.96 -4.87
C MET A 61 2.27 -3.46 -6.01
N TRP A 62 2.59 -3.84 -7.24
CA TRP A 62 1.79 -3.48 -8.42
C TRP A 62 0.87 -4.62 -8.83
N ASP A 63 -0.42 -4.35 -8.89
CA ASP A 63 -1.46 -5.33 -9.25
C ASP A 63 -1.89 -5.23 -10.72
N GLY A 64 -1.25 -4.38 -11.52
CA GLY A 64 -1.61 -4.11 -12.92
C GLY A 64 -2.39 -2.80 -13.12
N ASP A 65 -3.22 -2.42 -12.14
CA ASP A 65 -4.07 -1.21 -12.17
C ASP A 65 -3.93 -0.35 -10.90
N LYS A 66 -3.49 -0.94 -9.80
CA LYS A 66 -3.45 -0.29 -8.48
C LYS A 66 -2.25 -0.75 -7.66
N ILE A 67 -1.89 0.08 -6.67
CA ILE A 67 -0.87 -0.26 -5.69
C ILE A 67 -1.53 -1.04 -4.57
N ARG A 68 -0.94 -2.18 -4.20
CA ARG A 68 -1.44 -3.07 -3.15
C ARG A 68 -0.48 -3.09 -1.97
N TYR A 69 -1.07 -3.02 -0.78
CA TYR A 69 -0.41 -3.28 0.50
C TYR A 69 -1.20 -4.37 1.20
N GLU A 70 -0.53 -5.41 1.66
CA GLU A 70 -1.21 -6.57 2.24
C GLU A 70 -0.39 -7.18 3.35
N ASP A 71 -1.03 -7.83 4.31
CA ASP A 71 -0.26 -8.57 5.31
C ASP A 71 0.25 -9.91 4.76
N SER A 72 1.15 -10.55 5.49
CA SER A 72 1.71 -11.85 5.10
C SER A 72 0.66 -12.95 4.94
N ASN A 73 -0.46 -12.88 5.67
CA ASN A 73 -1.53 -13.87 5.56
C ASN A 73 -2.30 -13.69 4.25
N ALA A 74 -2.64 -12.45 3.90
CA ALA A 74 -3.27 -12.10 2.63
C ALA A 74 -2.39 -12.47 1.44
N TYR A 75 -1.08 -12.17 1.49
CA TYR A 75 -0.13 -12.59 0.46
C TYR A 75 -0.15 -14.10 0.25
N ASN A 76 -0.14 -14.89 1.33
CA ASN A 76 -0.14 -16.35 1.25
C ASN A 76 -1.46 -16.92 0.68
N ILE A 77 -2.59 -16.26 0.90
CA ILE A 77 -3.89 -16.66 0.35
C ILE A 77 -3.96 -16.32 -1.14
N LEU A 78 -3.47 -15.14 -1.53
CA LEU A 78 -3.55 -14.63 -2.91
C LEU A 78 -2.48 -15.20 -3.84
N SER A 79 -1.40 -15.76 -3.30
CA SER A 79 -0.28 -16.33 -4.07
C SER A 79 -0.37 -17.85 -4.28
N GLN A 80 -1.52 -18.48 -3.97
CA GLN A 80 -1.80 -19.89 -4.32
C GLN A 80 -2.36 -20.02 -5.73
#